data_AF-A0A1Y6BFH1-F1
#
_entry.id   AF-A0A1Y6BFH1-F1
#
_cell.length_a   1.000
_cell.length_b   1.000
_cell.length_c   1.000
_cell.angle_alpha   90.00
_cell.angle_beta   90.00
_cell.angle_gamma   90.00
#
_symmetry.space_group_name_H-M   'P 1'
#
loop_
_entity.id
_entity.type
_entity.pdbx_description
1 polymer ?
#
loop_
_entity_poly.entity_id
_entity_poly.type
_entity_poly.pdbx_seq_one_letter_code
_entity_poly.pdbx_strand_id
1 'polypeptide(L)'
;MDHAVATIIAEVLNQRGFILHDDVDARVPVLEGGFARFLQENENQLRHCGYTGGNLSDWSSSFRYKAEGVWSYGVVDDDWYWDEQHLNDALIDSYVFSICEGWLQRSGLLVRQLRPLMLSVLFTCSCGNVSKVPWEEIESAVLPTKPLFKLTGCCRACGKMKIPVERTVEAF
;
A
#
# COMPACT_ATOMS: atom_id res chain seq x y z
N MET A 1 20.99 7.49 -5.81
CA MET A 1 19.61 8.02 -5.81
C MET A 1 19.64 9.51 -5.43
N ASP A 2 18.64 10.34 -5.73
CA ASP A 2 18.59 11.71 -5.17
C ASP A 2 18.05 11.71 -3.73
N HIS A 3 18.31 12.77 -2.95
CA HIS A 3 17.93 12.81 -1.53
C HIS A 3 16.41 12.81 -1.32
N ALA A 4 15.64 13.50 -2.16
CA ALA A 4 14.19 13.59 -2.01
C ALA A 4 13.53 12.23 -2.26
N VAL A 5 13.96 11.52 -3.30
CA VAL A 5 13.52 10.15 -3.59
C VAL A 5 13.92 9.21 -2.45
N ALA A 6 15.15 9.30 -1.95
CA ALA A 6 15.62 8.46 -0.85
C ALA A 6 14.80 8.65 0.43
N THR A 7 14.40 9.88 0.75
CA THR A 7 13.54 10.20 1.91
C THR A 7 12.16 9.57 1.76
N ILE A 8 11.51 9.71 0.59
CA ILE A 8 10.20 9.11 0.34
C ILE A 8 10.26 7.59 0.48
N ILE A 9 11.26 6.95 -0.12
CA ILE A 9 11.42 5.50 -0.04
C ILE A 9 11.66 5.06 1.42
N ALA A 10 12.51 5.77 2.16
CA ALA A 10 12.74 5.48 3.57
C ALA A 10 11.45 5.58 4.41
N GLU A 11 10.65 6.62 4.19
CA GLU A 11 9.36 6.81 4.87
C GLU A 11 8.39 5.67 4.58
N VAL A 12 8.23 5.32 3.30
CA VAL A 12 7.34 4.23 2.85
C VAL A 12 7.78 2.89 3.43
N LEU A 13 9.08 2.58 3.38
CA LEU A 13 9.65 1.35 3.94
C LEU A 13 9.45 1.28 5.46
N ASN A 14 9.66 2.38 6.18
CA ASN A 14 9.46 2.42 7.63
C ASN A 14 7.98 2.27 8.02
N GLN A 15 7.04 2.73 7.19
CA GLN A 15 5.61 2.65 7.50
C GLN A 15 4.99 1.29 7.17
N ARG A 16 5.36 0.71 6.01
CA ARG A 16 4.70 -0.48 5.49
C ARG A 16 5.60 -1.71 5.44
N GLY A 17 6.92 -1.56 5.60
CA GLY A 17 7.88 -2.66 5.45
C GLY A 17 8.07 -3.15 4.02
N PHE A 18 7.41 -2.54 3.03
CA PHE A 18 7.59 -2.85 1.61
C PHE A 18 7.20 -1.66 0.73
N ILE A 19 7.67 -1.68 -0.50
CA ILE A 19 7.44 -0.67 -1.53
C ILE A 19 7.02 -1.32 -2.85
N LEU A 20 6.03 -0.75 -3.51
CA LEU A 20 5.58 -1.05 -4.85
C LEU A 20 6.27 -0.10 -5.83
N HIS A 21 6.34 -0.52 -7.10
CA HIS A 21 6.81 0.33 -8.18
C HIS A 21 6.10 1.69 -8.25
N ASP A 22 4.79 1.73 -7.97
CA ASP A 22 3.97 2.95 -8.08
C ASP A 22 4.16 3.92 -6.91
N ASP A 23 4.78 3.51 -5.80
CA ASP A 23 5.07 4.41 -4.67
C ASP A 23 6.25 5.33 -4.93
N VAL A 24 6.95 5.09 -6.04
CA VAL A 24 8.20 5.74 -6.39
C VAL A 24 8.00 6.51 -7.66
N ASP A 25 8.47 7.75 -7.64
CA ASP A 25 8.37 8.65 -8.79
C ASP A 25 8.94 7.98 -10.06
N ALA A 26 8.32 8.25 -11.21
CA ALA A 26 8.77 7.83 -12.54
C ALA A 26 10.24 8.19 -12.85
N ARG A 27 10.84 9.10 -12.07
CA ARG A 27 12.27 9.43 -12.09
C ARG A 27 13.20 8.31 -11.59
N VAL A 28 12.69 7.29 -10.91
CA VAL A 28 13.50 6.14 -10.50
C VAL A 28 13.67 5.20 -11.70
N PRO A 29 14.91 4.94 -12.16
CA PRO A 29 15.13 4.12 -13.34
C PRO A 29 14.66 2.68 -13.09
N VAL A 30 13.66 2.25 -13.84
CA VAL A 30 13.25 0.85 -13.93
C VAL A 30 14.30 0.12 -14.76
N LEU A 31 15.37 -0.32 -14.10
CA LEU A 31 16.39 -1.13 -14.74
C LEU A 31 15.87 -2.56 -14.88
N GLU A 32 15.92 -3.11 -16.10
CA GLU A 32 15.84 -4.56 -16.32
C GLU A 32 16.92 -5.22 -15.44
N GLY A 33 16.51 -5.88 -14.35
CA GLY A 33 17.45 -6.49 -13.40
C GLY A 33 17.27 -6.12 -11.93
N GLY A 34 16.26 -5.30 -11.58
CA GLY A 34 15.68 -5.34 -10.24
C GLY A 34 15.84 -4.06 -9.44
N PHE A 35 14.71 -3.41 -9.17
CA PHE A 35 14.61 -2.32 -8.21
C PHE A 35 14.95 -2.76 -6.76
N ALA A 36 14.85 -4.06 -6.40
CA ALA A 36 15.40 -4.60 -5.15
C ALA A 36 16.89 -4.36 -5.07
N ARG A 37 17.60 -4.75 -6.13
CA ARG A 37 19.04 -4.58 -6.23
C ARG A 37 19.41 -3.10 -6.18
N PHE A 38 18.65 -2.24 -6.85
CA PHE A 38 18.81 -0.79 -6.75
C PHE A 38 18.69 -0.30 -5.29
N LEU A 39 17.66 -0.72 -4.55
CA LEU A 39 17.49 -0.33 -3.16
C LEU A 39 18.61 -0.85 -2.26
N GLN A 40 19.02 -2.11 -2.43
CA GLN A 40 20.14 -2.72 -1.70
C GLN A 40 21.46 -1.98 -1.95
N GLU A 41 21.76 -1.66 -3.21
CA GLU A 41 22.96 -0.88 -3.58
C GLU A 41 22.93 0.55 -3.01
N ASN A 42 21.75 1.08 -2.66
CA ASN A 42 21.57 2.41 -2.09
C ASN A 42 21.15 2.38 -0.60
N GLU A 43 21.26 1.25 0.11
CA GLU A 43 20.77 1.10 1.49
C GLU A 43 21.41 2.14 2.44
N ASN A 44 22.71 2.36 2.33
CA ASN A 44 23.40 3.38 3.13
C ASN A 44 22.77 4.76 2.95
N GLN A 45 22.41 5.12 1.71
CA GLN A 45 21.76 6.40 1.44
C GLN A 45 20.37 6.45 2.07
N LEU A 46 19.58 5.37 1.99
CA LEU A 46 18.28 5.27 2.66
C LEU A 46 18.40 5.46 4.17
N ARG A 47 19.39 4.82 4.81
CA ARG A 47 19.65 4.98 6.26
C ARG A 47 20.00 6.42 6.63
N HIS A 48 20.84 7.09 5.83
CA HIS A 48 21.12 8.51 6.02
C HIS A 48 19.88 9.40 5.82
N CYS A 49 18.88 8.93 5.10
CA CYS A 49 17.60 9.61 4.88
C CYS A 49 16.50 9.15 5.85
N GLY A 50 16.84 8.40 6.91
CA GLY A 50 15.92 8.06 7.99
C GLY A 50 15.32 6.66 7.95
N TYR A 51 15.78 5.77 7.06
CA TYR A 51 15.38 4.37 7.08
C TYR A 51 15.91 3.68 8.35
N THR A 52 15.00 3.13 9.17
CA THR A 52 15.32 2.51 10.48
C THR A 52 15.07 1.01 10.52
N GLY A 53 14.55 0.42 9.44
CA GLY A 53 14.29 -1.01 9.36
C GLY A 53 15.56 -1.88 9.28
N GLY A 54 15.31 -3.19 9.20
CA GLY A 54 16.33 -4.24 9.06
C GLY A 54 17.07 -4.23 7.72
N ASN A 55 17.63 -5.37 7.34
CA ASN A 55 18.34 -5.49 6.06
C ASN A 55 17.35 -5.55 4.90
N LEU A 56 17.65 -4.90 3.78
CA LEU A 56 16.77 -4.97 2.62
C LEU A 56 16.91 -6.33 1.91
N SER A 57 15.81 -7.05 1.75
CA SER A 57 15.80 -8.31 0.99
C SER A 57 14.89 -8.22 -0.22
N ASP A 58 15.26 -8.92 -1.29
CA ASP A 58 14.36 -9.10 -2.41
C ASP A 58 13.26 -10.08 -2.01
N TRP A 59 12.06 -9.55 -1.74
CA TRP A 59 10.85 -10.36 -1.56
C TRP A 59 9.89 -10.06 -2.72
N SER A 60 9.54 -11.12 -3.46
CA SER A 60 8.62 -11.07 -4.58
C SER A 60 7.43 -11.99 -4.28
N SER A 61 6.21 -11.48 -4.42
CA SER A 61 4.94 -12.23 -4.35
C SER A 61 4.78 -13.31 -5.44
N SER A 62 5.85 -13.63 -6.17
CA SER A 62 5.91 -14.62 -7.25
C SER A 62 4.95 -14.34 -8.42
N PHE A 63 5.45 -13.63 -9.44
CA PHE A 63 5.18 -13.92 -10.86
C PHE A 63 3.73 -14.27 -11.31
N ARG A 64 2.67 -13.62 -10.83
CA ARG A 64 1.28 -13.91 -11.30
C ARG A 64 0.58 -12.82 -12.09
N TYR A 65 0.99 -11.57 -12.00
CA TYR A 65 0.47 -10.52 -12.89
C TYR A 65 1.31 -10.37 -14.15
N LYS A 66 1.35 -11.48 -14.92
CA LYS A 66 2.03 -11.62 -16.22
C LYS A 66 1.54 -10.67 -17.32
N ALA A 67 0.60 -9.77 -17.04
CA ALA A 67 0.03 -8.87 -18.03
C ALA A 67 0.58 -7.43 -17.96
N GLU A 68 0.99 -6.91 -16.79
CA GLU A 68 1.22 -5.45 -16.63
C GLU A 68 2.45 -5.04 -15.80
N GLY A 69 3.26 -5.97 -15.28
CA GLY A 69 4.61 -5.61 -14.79
C GLY A 69 4.67 -4.74 -13.54
N VAL A 70 3.96 -5.13 -12.47
CA VAL A 70 4.10 -4.49 -11.14
C VAL A 70 5.14 -5.25 -10.31
N TRP A 71 6.17 -4.53 -9.85
CA TRP A 71 7.28 -5.08 -9.06
C TRP A 71 7.14 -4.56 -7.63
N SER A 72 7.19 -5.45 -6.64
CA SER A 72 7.13 -5.12 -5.21
C SER A 72 8.42 -5.58 -4.53
N TYR A 73 8.88 -4.80 -3.54
CA TYR A 73 10.14 -5.02 -2.85
C TYR A 73 9.99 -4.85 -1.34
N GLY A 74 10.48 -5.81 -0.57
CA GLY A 74 10.34 -5.83 0.89
C GLY A 74 11.56 -5.30 1.64
N VAL A 75 11.32 -4.88 2.88
CA VAL A 75 12.31 -4.80 3.96
C VAL A 75 12.34 -6.16 4.66
N VAL A 76 13.52 -6.66 5.02
CA VAL A 76 13.65 -7.74 6.01
C VAL A 76 14.25 -7.19 7.28
N ASP A 77 13.35 -6.69 8.11
CA ASP A 77 13.51 -6.83 9.54
C ASP A 77 12.93 -8.20 9.90
N ASP A 78 13.78 -9.17 10.24
CA ASP A 78 13.35 -10.52 10.59
C ASP A 78 12.31 -10.48 11.72
N ASP A 79 12.41 -9.52 12.65
CA ASP A 79 11.47 -9.37 13.75
C ASP A 79 10.07 -8.92 13.28
N TRP A 80 9.98 -8.24 12.12
CA TRP A 80 8.71 -7.85 11.49
C TRP A 80 8.04 -8.98 10.71
N TYR A 81 8.83 -9.88 10.11
CA TYR A 81 8.32 -10.94 9.24
C TYR A 81 7.68 -12.10 10.04
N TRP A 82 8.11 -12.31 11.28
CA TRP A 82 7.65 -13.39 12.15
C TRP A 82 6.64 -12.98 13.22
N ASP A 83 6.39 -11.69 13.39
CA ASP A 83 5.33 -11.22 14.30
C ASP A 83 3.97 -11.38 13.62
N GLU A 84 3.09 -12.23 14.18
CA GLU A 84 1.71 -12.42 13.70
C GLU A 84 0.87 -11.12 13.72
N GLN A 85 1.38 -10.05 14.37
CA GLN A 85 0.78 -8.72 14.33
C GLN A 85 1.17 -7.89 13.09
N HIS A 86 2.23 -8.28 12.38
CA HIS A 86 2.79 -7.56 11.24
C HIS A 86 2.67 -8.37 9.93
N LEU A 87 2.82 -7.68 8.79
CA LEU A 87 2.41 -8.12 7.46
C LEU A 87 2.98 -9.47 7.04
N ASN A 88 2.12 -10.46 6.78
CA ASN A 88 2.51 -11.73 6.17
C ASN A 88 2.33 -11.70 4.64
N ASP A 89 3.02 -12.61 3.92
CA ASP A 89 2.98 -12.71 2.45
C ASP A 89 1.55 -12.71 1.88
N ALA A 90 0.62 -13.39 2.54
CA ALA A 90 -0.78 -13.46 2.12
C ALA A 90 -1.50 -12.09 2.18
N LEU A 91 -1.16 -11.24 3.14
CA LEU A 91 -1.70 -9.89 3.25
C LEU A 91 -1.15 -8.99 2.15
N ILE A 92 0.15 -9.10 1.87
CA ILE A 92 0.78 -8.30 0.82
C ILE A 92 0.29 -8.75 -0.57
N ASP A 93 0.10 -10.05 -0.78
CA ASP A 93 -0.55 -10.58 -1.99
C ASP A 93 -1.97 -10.03 -2.16
N SER A 94 -2.75 -10.01 -1.08
CA SER A 94 -4.09 -9.43 -1.08
C SER A 94 -4.08 -7.93 -1.37
N TYR A 95 -3.10 -7.20 -0.84
CA TYR A 95 -2.89 -5.79 -1.11
C TYR A 95 -2.56 -5.52 -2.58
N VAL A 96 -1.55 -6.22 -3.12
CA VAL A 96 -1.14 -6.11 -4.53
C VAL A 96 -2.29 -6.47 -5.45
N PHE A 97 -3.02 -7.56 -5.17
CA PHE A 97 -4.23 -7.93 -5.91
C PHE A 97 -5.30 -6.83 -5.86
N SER A 98 -5.52 -6.23 -4.69
CA SER A 98 -6.53 -5.17 -4.51
C SER A 98 -6.22 -3.94 -5.33
N ILE A 99 -4.95 -3.52 -5.36
CA ILE A 99 -4.49 -2.34 -6.10
C ILE A 99 -4.51 -2.60 -7.60
N CYS A 100 -3.97 -3.74 -8.07
CA CYS A 100 -3.85 -4.04 -9.49
C CYS A 100 -5.21 -4.27 -10.16
N GLU A 101 -6.12 -5.00 -9.51
CA GLU A 101 -7.42 -5.32 -10.11
C GLU A 101 -8.45 -4.21 -9.84
N GLY A 102 -8.28 -3.44 -8.76
CA GLY A 102 -9.31 -2.52 -8.27
C GLY A 102 -10.51 -3.27 -7.68
N TRP A 103 -10.31 -4.38 -6.94
CA TRP A 103 -11.42 -5.12 -6.32
C TRP A 103 -11.18 -5.42 -4.84
N LEU A 104 -11.36 -4.40 -4.00
CA LEU A 104 -11.45 -4.53 -2.53
C LEU A 104 -12.49 -5.55 -2.04
N GLN A 105 -13.52 -5.84 -2.84
CA GLN A 105 -14.58 -6.77 -2.46
C GLN A 105 -14.08 -8.22 -2.29
N ARG A 106 -12.94 -8.57 -2.88
CA ARG A 106 -12.37 -9.92 -2.84
C ARG A 106 -11.11 -10.05 -2.00
N SER A 107 -10.58 -8.94 -1.49
CA SER A 107 -9.30 -8.92 -0.79
C SER A 107 -9.37 -9.45 0.63
N GLY A 108 -10.53 -9.36 1.28
CA GLY A 108 -10.67 -9.73 2.69
C GLY A 108 -9.95 -8.78 3.65
N LEU A 109 -9.44 -7.64 3.15
CA LEU A 109 -8.79 -6.61 3.97
C LEU A 109 -9.76 -6.06 5.03
N LEU A 110 -9.22 -5.77 6.21
CA LEU A 110 -9.90 -5.23 7.38
C LEU A 110 -9.53 -3.75 7.59
N VAL A 111 -10.37 -3.02 8.32
CA VAL A 111 -10.13 -1.59 8.64
C VAL A 111 -8.77 -1.36 9.29
N ARG A 112 -8.36 -2.20 10.24
CA ARG A 112 -7.04 -2.10 10.92
C ARG A 112 -5.82 -2.19 9.99
N GLN A 113 -6.02 -2.67 8.77
CA GLN A 113 -4.96 -2.85 7.79
C GLN A 113 -4.82 -1.62 6.89
N LEU A 114 -5.72 -0.63 6.96
CA LEU A 114 -5.63 0.57 6.14
C LEU A 114 -4.39 1.40 6.45
N ARG A 115 -4.12 1.65 7.74
CA ARG A 115 -2.94 2.41 8.18
C ARG A 115 -1.61 1.80 7.73
N PRO A 116 -1.26 0.54 8.09
CA PRO A 116 0.03 -0.05 7.69
C PRO A 116 0.16 -0.27 6.19
N LEU A 117 -0.93 -0.18 5.42
CA LEU A 117 -0.93 -0.27 3.97
C LEU A 117 -1.00 1.12 3.29
N MET A 118 -1.03 2.21 4.07
CA MET A 118 -1.21 3.60 3.62
C MET A 118 -2.38 3.76 2.64
N LEU A 119 -3.51 3.14 2.98
CA LEU A 119 -4.66 3.05 2.10
C LEU A 119 -5.73 4.07 2.42
N SER A 120 -6.23 4.73 1.37
CA SER A 120 -7.44 5.55 1.43
C SER A 120 -8.61 4.86 0.74
N VAL A 121 -9.83 5.08 1.23
CA VAL A 121 -11.03 4.46 0.65
C VAL A 121 -11.77 5.46 -0.22
N LEU A 122 -12.08 5.05 -1.45
CA LEU A 122 -12.79 5.87 -2.42
C LEU A 122 -14.28 5.51 -2.48
N PHE A 123 -15.14 6.52 -2.40
CA PHE A 123 -16.58 6.40 -2.60
C PHE A 123 -17.00 7.21 -3.81
N THR A 124 -17.63 6.57 -4.78
CA THR A 124 -18.21 7.26 -5.94
C THR A 124 -19.73 7.22 -5.86
N CYS A 125 -20.33 8.39 -5.83
CA CYS A 125 -21.76 8.53 -5.87
C CYS A 125 -22.28 8.34 -7.29
N SER A 126 -23.52 7.85 -7.44
CA SER A 126 -24.25 7.82 -8.73
C SER A 126 -24.36 9.15 -9.46
N CYS A 127 -24.11 10.29 -8.80
CA CYS A 127 -24.05 11.61 -9.44
C CYS A 127 -22.63 11.99 -9.94
N GLY A 128 -21.68 11.06 -9.90
CA GLY A 128 -20.29 11.26 -10.35
C GLY A 128 -19.36 11.90 -9.32
N ASN A 129 -19.86 12.30 -8.15
CA ASN A 129 -19.02 12.85 -7.10
C ASN A 129 -18.19 11.76 -6.42
N VAL A 130 -16.89 11.99 -6.34
CA VAL A 130 -15.90 11.11 -5.72
C VAL A 130 -15.48 11.67 -4.37
N SER A 131 -15.33 10.80 -3.37
CA SER A 131 -14.81 11.14 -2.05
C SER A 131 -13.71 10.16 -1.68
N LYS A 132 -12.48 10.67 -1.58
CA LYS A 132 -11.32 9.95 -1.05
C LYS A 132 -11.25 10.20 0.45
N VAL A 133 -11.35 9.14 1.25
CA VAL A 133 -11.36 9.23 2.71
C VAL A 133 -10.07 8.58 3.24
N PRO A 134 -9.23 9.31 3.98
CA PRO A 134 -7.97 8.79 4.51
C PRO A 134 -8.25 7.81 5.67
N TRP A 135 -7.30 6.94 5.98
CA TRP A 135 -7.50 5.84 6.93
C TRP A 135 -7.81 6.33 8.36
N GLU A 136 -7.26 7.48 8.76
CA GLU A 136 -7.41 8.10 10.07
C GLU A 136 -8.90 8.39 10.39
N GLU A 137 -9.63 8.88 9.39
CA GLU A 137 -11.07 9.18 9.50
C GLU A 137 -11.92 7.90 9.55
N ILE A 138 -11.43 6.80 8.99
CA ILE A 138 -12.16 5.53 8.92
C ILE A 138 -11.95 4.72 10.21
N GLU A 139 -10.70 4.59 10.66
CA GLU A 139 -10.34 3.80 11.85
C GLU A 139 -10.99 4.36 13.12
N SER A 140 -11.09 5.68 13.24
CA SER A 140 -11.71 6.34 14.39
C SER A 140 -13.23 6.11 14.49
N ALA A 141 -13.90 5.85 13.36
CA ALA A 141 -15.35 5.74 13.28
C ALA A 141 -15.86 4.29 13.16
N VAL A 142 -14.97 3.31 12.97
CA VAL A 142 -15.34 1.95 12.55
C VAL A 142 -14.55 0.88 13.30
N LEU A 143 -15.16 -0.29 13.52
CA LEU A 143 -14.50 -1.43 14.14
C LEU A 143 -13.26 -1.88 13.33
N PRO A 144 -12.08 -2.03 13.98
CA PRO A 144 -10.83 -2.43 13.30
C PRO A 144 -10.90 -3.79 12.59
N THR A 145 -11.76 -4.70 13.06
CA THR A 145 -11.97 -6.04 12.49
C THR A 145 -13.02 -6.08 11.38
N LYS A 146 -13.62 -4.93 11.01
CA LYS A 146 -14.62 -4.89 9.95
C LYS A 146 -13.93 -5.02 8.58
N PRO A 147 -14.45 -5.87 7.67
CA PRO A 147 -13.95 -5.92 6.30
C PRO A 147 -14.21 -4.62 5.54
N LEU A 148 -13.25 -4.18 4.72
CA LEU A 148 -13.32 -2.93 3.95
C LEU A 148 -14.53 -2.87 3.02
N PHE A 149 -14.87 -3.99 2.37
CA PHE A 149 -16.02 -4.07 1.47
C PHE A 149 -17.38 -3.82 2.16
N LYS A 150 -17.44 -3.87 3.50
CA LYS A 150 -18.64 -3.57 4.29
C LYS A 150 -18.71 -2.10 4.72
N LEU A 151 -17.74 -1.27 4.34
CA LEU A 151 -17.80 0.16 4.57
C LEU A 151 -18.80 0.79 3.60
N THR A 152 -19.46 1.86 4.08
CA THR A 152 -20.38 2.63 3.26
C THR A 152 -20.25 4.11 3.58
N GLY A 153 -20.22 4.94 2.54
CA GLY A 153 -20.11 6.38 2.64
C GLY A 153 -21.44 7.12 2.43
N CYS A 154 -21.33 8.44 2.46
CA CYS A 154 -22.41 9.38 2.19
C CYS A 154 -21.91 10.44 1.20
N CYS A 155 -22.70 10.74 0.18
CA CYS A 155 -22.40 11.84 -0.74
C CYS A 155 -22.94 13.14 -0.18
N ARG A 156 -22.05 14.08 0.16
CA ARG A 156 -22.45 15.41 0.66
C ARG A 156 -23.18 16.25 -0.40
N ALA A 157 -22.90 16.03 -1.69
CA ALA A 157 -23.50 16.81 -2.77
C ALA A 157 -24.99 16.47 -3.01
N CYS A 158 -25.37 15.19 -2.96
CA CYS A 158 -26.75 14.76 -3.23
C CYS A 158 -27.44 14.08 -2.03
N GLY A 159 -26.79 14.03 -0.86
CA GLY A 159 -27.32 13.44 0.37
C GLY A 159 -27.52 11.92 0.34
N LYS A 160 -27.09 11.22 -0.72
CA LYS A 160 -27.24 9.77 -0.83
C LYS A 160 -26.37 9.07 0.21
N MET A 161 -26.98 8.19 0.98
CA MET A 161 -26.33 7.38 2.00
C MET A 161 -26.09 5.95 1.52
N LYS A 162 -25.30 5.18 2.27
CA LYS A 162 -24.99 3.77 2.02
C LYS A 162 -24.28 3.53 0.67
N ILE A 163 -23.46 4.49 0.24
CA ILE A 163 -22.66 4.36 -0.97
C ILE A 163 -21.57 3.31 -0.69
N PRO A 164 -21.49 2.19 -1.42
CA PRO A 164 -20.45 1.20 -1.17
C PRO A 164 -19.08 1.77 -1.53
N VAL A 165 -18.03 1.20 -0.94
CA VAL A 165 -16.66 1.43 -1.39
C VAL A 165 -16.54 1.04 -2.86
N GLU A 166 -16.07 1.96 -3.69
CA GLU A 166 -15.77 1.66 -5.09
C GLU A 166 -14.34 1.11 -5.23
N ARG A 167 -14.04 0.63 -6.43
CA ARG A 167 -12.97 -0.29 -6.82
C ARG A 167 -11.56 0.06 -6.32
N THR A 168 -11.25 1.33 -6.12
CA THR A 168 -9.87 1.78 -5.96
C THR A 168 -9.53 2.07 -4.51
N VAL A 169 -8.49 1.42 -4.00
CA VAL A 169 -7.67 1.96 -2.93
C VAL A 169 -6.52 2.67 -3.57
N GLU A 170 -6.33 3.95 -3.28
CA GLU A 170 -5.10 4.63 -3.68
C GLU A 170 -4.13 4.59 -2.50
N ALA A 171 -2.91 4.14 -2.79
CA ALA A 171 -1.75 4.39 -1.93
C ALA A 171 -1.59 5.91 -1.78
N PHE A 172 -1.34 6.34 -0.55
CA PHE A 172 -1.11 7.76 -0.24
C PHE A 172 0.35 8.14 -0.48
#